data_AF-A0A0Q7GN73-F1
#
_entry.id   AF-A0A0Q7GN73-F1
#
_cell.length_a   1.000
_cell.length_b   1.000
_cell.length_c   1.000
_cell.angle_alpha   90.00
_cell.angle_beta   90.00
_cell.angle_gamma   90.00
#
_symmetry.space_group_name_H-M   'P 1'
#
loop_
_entity.id
_entity.type
_entity.pdbx_description
1 polymer ?
#
loop_
_entity_poly.entity_id
_entity_poly.type
_entity_poly.pdbx_seq_one_letter_code
_entity_poly.pdbx_strand_id
1 'polypeptide(L)'
;MAIWQYLLIVVPENSINDNYECIFKNNKSDFLPDTDSFWKNFDGNISSIISELDNIIPKAGWGDETCLNWKGNEKKEEDNDACICLNDDKTKIEEFHFRIDLRKASNITNVFQSILSLCEKNNLLLMDLKGNILKPIIETLIESIKVSNAYTFLSDPVKYLENLSKNSSDETRT
;
A
#
# COMPACT_ATOMS: atom_id res chain seq x y z
N MET A 1 -4.86 -7.74 -8.01
CA MET A 1 -5.40 -6.71 -7.09
C MET A 1 -6.85 -6.44 -7.45
N ALA A 2 -7.75 -6.32 -6.48
CA ALA A 2 -9.13 -5.95 -6.79
C ALA A 2 -9.15 -4.49 -7.27
N ILE A 3 -9.90 -4.20 -8.32
CA ILE A 3 -9.83 -2.91 -9.01
C ILE A 3 -10.25 -1.73 -8.13
N TRP A 4 -11.03 -1.96 -7.07
CA TRP A 4 -11.47 -0.94 -6.11
C TRP A 4 -10.53 -0.71 -4.93
N GLN A 5 -9.41 -1.44 -4.85
CA GLN A 5 -8.42 -1.27 -3.78
C GLN A 5 -7.33 -0.29 -4.21
N TYR A 6 -6.88 0.54 -3.26
CA TYR A 6 -5.73 1.42 -3.44
C TYR A 6 -4.55 0.93 -2.61
N LEU A 7 -3.43 0.61 -3.29
CA LEU A 7 -2.23 0.09 -2.66
C LEU A 7 -1.24 1.21 -2.35
N LEU A 8 -0.70 1.17 -1.14
CA LEU A 8 0.41 2.00 -0.72
C LEU A 8 1.50 1.14 -0.07
N ILE A 9 2.73 1.46 -0.44
CA ILE A 9 3.95 0.94 0.16
C ILE A 9 4.36 1.90 1.27
N VAL A 10 4.78 1.35 2.40
CA VAL A 10 5.30 2.10 3.54
C VAL A 10 6.82 1.96 3.54
N VAL A 11 7.52 3.07 3.79
CA VAL A 11 8.99 3.11 3.83
C VAL A 11 9.47 4.07 4.91
N PRO A 12 10.65 3.86 5.51
CA PRO A 12 11.25 4.82 6.44
C PRO A 12 11.56 6.16 5.77
N GLU A 13 11.26 7.29 6.42
CA GLU A 13 11.52 8.62 5.87
C GLU A 13 13.01 8.85 5.53
N ASN A 14 13.91 8.33 6.37
CA ASN A 14 15.36 8.44 6.18
C ASN A 14 15.92 7.63 5.00
N SER A 15 15.10 6.79 4.34
CA SER A 15 15.52 5.90 3.26
C SER A 15 15.36 6.49 1.85
N ILE A 16 14.62 7.59 1.71
CA ILE A 16 14.24 8.15 0.40
C ILE A 16 15.41 8.81 -0.34
N ASN A 17 16.49 9.18 0.34
CA ASN A 17 17.59 9.91 -0.30
C ASN A 17 18.53 9.04 -1.15
N ASP A 18 18.55 7.71 -0.96
CA ASP A 18 19.69 6.92 -1.43
C ASP A 18 19.51 6.27 -2.80
N ASN A 19 18.33 5.83 -3.25
CA ASN A 19 18.17 5.12 -4.54
C ASN A 19 16.70 4.96 -5.05
N TYR A 20 15.73 5.71 -4.53
CA TYR A 20 14.31 5.39 -4.73
C TYR A 20 13.85 5.39 -6.21
N GLU A 21 14.29 6.37 -7.02
CA GLU A 21 13.92 6.41 -8.44
C GLU A 21 14.47 5.20 -9.23
N CYS A 22 15.61 4.66 -8.80
CA CYS A 22 16.25 3.52 -9.45
C CYS A 22 15.40 2.25 -9.29
N ILE A 23 14.82 2.04 -8.10
CA ILE A 23 13.99 0.87 -7.79
C ILE A 23 12.71 0.89 -8.63
N PHE A 24 12.06 2.04 -8.78
CA PHE A 24 10.81 2.15 -9.54
C PHE A 24 11.02 2.21 -11.06
N LYS A 25 12.04 2.94 -11.53
CA LYS A 25 12.35 2.98 -12.98
C LYS A 25 12.80 1.63 -13.51
N ASN A 26 13.45 0.81 -12.68
CA ASN A 26 13.95 -0.50 -13.08
C ASN A 26 13.04 -1.66 -12.68
N ASN A 27 11.93 -1.42 -11.97
CA ASN A 27 10.95 -2.46 -11.73
C ASN A 27 10.24 -2.81 -13.04
N LYS A 28 10.75 -3.84 -13.71
CA LYS A 28 10.20 -4.41 -14.95
C LYS A 28 9.18 -5.51 -14.70
N SER A 29 8.81 -5.71 -13.44
CA SER A 29 7.97 -6.82 -12.99
C SER A 29 6.54 -6.34 -12.72
N ASP A 30 5.58 -7.24 -12.91
CA ASP A 30 4.17 -7.02 -12.54
C ASP A 30 3.94 -7.10 -11.02
N PHE A 31 4.96 -7.48 -10.24
CA PHE A 31 4.95 -7.57 -8.79
C PHE A 31 5.33 -6.25 -8.11
N LEU A 32 5.03 -6.16 -6.81
CA LEU A 32 5.50 -5.07 -5.97
C LEU A 32 7.03 -4.93 -6.08
N PRO A 33 7.55 -3.70 -6.10
CA PRO A 33 8.98 -3.48 -6.12
C PRO A 33 9.61 -4.06 -4.85
N ASP A 34 10.83 -4.56 -4.98
CA ASP A 34 11.63 -4.95 -3.82
C ASP A 34 11.93 -3.72 -2.97
N THR A 35 11.57 -3.79 -1.68
CA THR A 35 11.68 -2.67 -0.73
C THR A 35 12.65 -2.94 0.40
N ASP A 36 13.32 -4.10 0.42
CA ASP A 36 14.24 -4.53 1.48
C ASP A 36 15.29 -3.46 1.83
N SER A 37 15.82 -2.81 0.79
CA SER A 37 16.86 -1.80 0.86
C SER A 37 16.43 -0.54 1.59
N PHE A 38 15.14 -0.18 1.56
CA PHE A 38 14.60 0.97 2.30
C PHE A 38 14.63 0.74 3.82
N TRP A 39 14.51 -0.51 4.25
CA TRP A 39 14.39 -0.87 5.66
C TRP A 39 15.73 -1.17 6.34
N LYS A 40 16.83 -1.24 5.57
CA LYS A 40 18.15 -1.66 6.07
C LYS A 40 18.62 -0.91 7.32
N ASN A 41 18.33 0.39 7.40
CA ASN A 41 18.75 1.31 8.45
C ASN A 41 17.58 1.75 9.37
N PHE A 42 16.42 1.11 9.28
CA PHE A 42 15.32 1.39 10.18
C PHE A 42 15.62 0.83 11.58
N ASP A 43 15.52 1.68 12.60
CA ASP A 43 15.79 1.36 14.00
C ASP A 43 14.56 1.54 14.90
N GLY A 44 13.37 1.70 14.29
CA GLY A 44 12.11 1.82 15.01
C GLY A 44 11.63 0.50 15.64
N ASN A 45 10.62 0.60 16.49
CA ASN A 45 10.10 -0.55 17.24
C ASN A 45 9.10 -1.37 16.40
N ILE A 46 9.61 -2.39 15.71
CA ILE A 46 8.82 -3.30 14.87
C ILE A 46 7.68 -3.97 15.63
N SER A 47 7.93 -4.43 16.86
CA SER A 47 6.90 -5.05 17.71
C SER A 47 5.76 -4.09 18.02
N SER A 48 6.08 -2.81 18.28
CA SER A 48 5.07 -1.76 18.48
C SER A 48 4.25 -1.51 17.22
N ILE A 49 4.87 -1.51 16.03
CA ILE A 49 4.17 -1.32 14.75
C ILE A 49 3.19 -2.47 14.50
N ILE A 50 3.64 -3.72 14.69
CA ILE A 50 2.80 -4.91 14.53
C ILE A 50 1.63 -4.88 15.50
N SER A 51 1.89 -4.58 16.78
CA SER A 51 0.84 -4.50 17.80
C SER A 51 -0.16 -3.38 17.53
N GLU A 52 0.28 -2.26 16.96
CA GLU A 52 -0.62 -1.18 16.56
C GLU A 52 -1.50 -1.60 15.38
N LEU A 53 -0.94 -2.27 14.37
CA LEU A 53 -1.71 -2.83 13.25
C LEU A 53 -2.76 -3.87 13.70
N ASP A 54 -2.44 -4.71 14.69
CA ASP A 54 -3.40 -5.66 15.26
C ASP A 54 -4.68 -5.00 15.82
N ASN A 55 -4.57 -3.73 16.23
CA ASN A 55 -5.70 -2.94 16.71
C ASN A 55 -6.44 -2.21 15.58
N ILE A 56 -5.85 -2.07 14.40
CA ILE A 56 -6.43 -1.34 13.26
C ILE A 56 -7.19 -2.30 12.33
N ILE A 57 -6.56 -3.42 11.96
CA ILE A 57 -7.12 -4.44 11.07
C ILE A 57 -7.01 -5.80 11.77
N PRO A 58 -8.02 -6.68 11.71
CA PRO A 58 -7.87 -8.03 12.22
C PRO A 58 -6.73 -8.81 11.55
N LYS A 59 -5.99 -9.61 12.33
CA LYS A 59 -5.02 -10.56 11.78
C LYS A 59 -5.70 -11.54 10.81
N ALA A 60 -5.06 -11.76 9.68
CA ALA A 60 -5.52 -12.74 8.71
C ALA A 60 -5.25 -14.17 9.21
N GLY A 61 -6.02 -15.13 8.70
CA GLY A 61 -5.82 -16.55 9.00
C GLY A 61 -4.71 -17.22 8.18
N TRP A 62 -3.90 -16.44 7.46
CA TRP A 62 -2.81 -16.90 6.61
C TRP A 62 -1.53 -16.08 6.86
N GLY A 63 -0.42 -16.56 6.31
CA GLY A 63 0.91 -16.05 6.60
C GLY A 63 1.65 -16.95 7.59
N ASP A 64 2.79 -16.48 8.06
CA ASP A 64 3.64 -17.19 9.00
C ASP A 64 4.35 -16.18 9.94
N GLU A 65 5.44 -16.62 10.57
CA GLU A 65 6.16 -15.80 11.56
C GLU A 65 6.99 -14.68 10.94
N THR A 66 7.23 -14.70 9.64
CA THR A 66 7.96 -13.66 8.90
C THR A 66 7.05 -12.91 7.93
N CYS A 67 6.01 -13.52 7.38
CA CYS A 67 5.01 -12.87 6.53
C CYS A 67 3.69 -12.68 7.30
N LEU A 68 3.57 -11.51 7.93
CA LEU A 68 2.45 -11.12 8.76
C LEU A 68 1.35 -10.45 7.91
N ASN A 69 0.14 -11.00 7.95
CA ASN A 69 -0.97 -10.52 7.15
C ASN A 69 -2.16 -10.07 8.02
N TRP A 70 -2.85 -9.02 7.57
CA TRP A 70 -4.08 -8.52 8.17
C TRP A 70 -5.16 -8.40 7.10
N LYS A 71 -6.42 -8.71 7.44
CA LYS A 71 -7.55 -8.64 6.52
C LYS A 71 -8.79 -8.07 7.17
N GLY A 72 -9.46 -7.17 6.44
CA GLY A 72 -10.78 -6.66 6.78
C GLY A 72 -11.82 -7.78 6.91
N ASN A 73 -12.92 -7.48 7.60
CA ASN A 73 -13.96 -8.47 7.82
C ASN A 73 -14.87 -8.62 6.60
N GLU A 74 -14.72 -9.72 5.86
CA GLU A 74 -15.55 -10.03 4.69
C GLU A 74 -17.05 -10.07 5.00
N LYS A 75 -17.45 -10.47 6.22
CA LYS A 75 -18.86 -10.45 6.65
C LYS A 75 -19.42 -9.04 6.80
N LYS A 76 -18.55 -8.04 6.93
CA LYS A 76 -18.88 -6.60 6.89
C LYS A 76 -18.60 -5.99 5.52
N GLU A 77 -18.27 -6.81 4.53
CA GLU A 77 -17.86 -6.41 3.18
C GLU A 77 -16.69 -5.41 3.20
N GLU A 78 -15.75 -5.62 4.13
CA GLU A 78 -14.50 -4.88 4.19
C GLU A 78 -13.43 -5.67 3.45
N ASP A 79 -12.73 -5.03 2.52
CA ASP A 79 -11.66 -5.66 1.75
C ASP A 79 -10.31 -4.99 1.99
N ASN A 80 -10.15 -4.18 3.04
CA ASN A 80 -8.84 -3.63 3.43
C ASN A 80 -7.87 -4.77 3.80
N ASP A 81 -6.58 -4.59 3.56
CA ASP A 81 -5.56 -5.52 4.06
C ASP A 81 -4.22 -4.83 4.25
N ALA A 82 -3.35 -5.46 5.04
CA ALA A 82 -1.98 -5.03 5.23
C ALA A 82 -1.06 -6.25 5.28
N CYS A 83 0.20 -6.04 4.92
CA CYS A 83 1.23 -7.05 4.97
C CYS A 83 2.53 -6.43 5.51
N ILE A 84 3.18 -7.15 6.43
CA ILE A 84 4.56 -6.89 6.82
C ILE A 84 5.35 -8.17 6.61
N CYS A 85 6.36 -8.12 5.75
CA CYS A 85 7.37 -9.17 5.65
C CYS A 85 8.58 -8.77 6.50
N LEU A 86 9.05 -9.71 7.30
CA LEU A 86 10.23 -9.60 8.14
C LEU A 86 11.32 -10.51 7.57
N ASN A 87 12.57 -10.17 7.88
CA ASN A 87 13.68 -11.07 7.64
C ASN A 87 13.61 -12.33 8.52
N ASP A 88 14.44 -13.34 8.23
CA ASP A 88 14.41 -14.65 8.90
C ASP A 88 14.53 -14.59 10.44
N ASP A 89 15.33 -13.64 10.96
CA ASP A 89 15.52 -13.46 12.40
C ASP A 89 14.49 -12.52 13.05
N LYS A 90 13.57 -11.96 12.25
CA LYS A 90 12.47 -11.06 12.64
C LYS A 90 12.93 -9.76 13.29
N THR A 91 14.17 -9.35 13.05
CA THR A 91 14.73 -8.10 13.58
C THR A 91 14.56 -6.92 12.63
N LYS A 92 14.20 -7.17 11.38
CA LYS A 92 14.00 -6.14 10.35
C LYS A 92 12.73 -6.38 9.56
N ILE A 93 12.13 -5.28 9.14
CA ILE A 93 11.11 -5.28 8.09
C ILE A 93 11.85 -5.37 6.75
N GLU A 94 11.31 -6.11 5.81
CA GLU A 94 11.77 -6.17 4.41
C GLU A 94 10.71 -5.56 3.48
N GLU A 95 9.43 -5.72 3.85
CA GLU A 95 8.30 -5.17 3.12
C GLU A 95 7.22 -4.71 4.08
N PHE A 96 6.61 -3.57 3.80
CA PHE A 96 5.37 -3.15 4.47
C PHE A 96 4.50 -2.43 3.45
N HIS A 97 3.31 -2.97 3.20
CA HIS A 97 2.30 -2.34 2.37
C HIS A 97 0.91 -2.55 2.94
N PHE A 98 -0.04 -1.76 2.46
CA PHE A 98 -1.45 -1.98 2.74
C PHE A 98 -2.32 -1.57 1.55
N ARG A 99 -3.51 -2.15 1.51
CA ARG A 99 -4.56 -1.86 0.53
C ARG A 99 -5.80 -1.36 1.23
N ILE A 100 -6.29 -0.22 0.78
CA ILE A 100 -7.54 0.37 1.26
C ILE A 100 -8.65 0.08 0.26
N ASP A 101 -9.74 -0.47 0.75
CA ASP A 101 -10.97 -0.64 -0.01
C ASP A 101 -11.73 0.69 -0.07
N LEU A 102 -11.81 1.28 -1.28
CA LEU A 102 -12.39 2.60 -1.48
C LEU A 102 -13.93 2.61 -1.55
N ARG A 103 -14.61 1.45 -1.49
CA ARG A 103 -16.07 1.37 -1.64
C ARG A 103 -16.85 1.97 -0.47
N LYS A 104 -16.23 2.07 0.71
CA LYS A 104 -16.88 2.59 1.94
C LYS A 104 -16.09 3.75 2.51
N ALA A 105 -16.76 4.88 2.75
CA ALA A 105 -16.14 6.06 3.34
C ALA A 105 -15.50 5.78 4.72
N SER A 106 -16.08 4.87 5.50
CA SER A 106 -15.55 4.46 6.81
C SER A 106 -14.17 3.81 6.74
N ASN A 107 -13.81 3.18 5.61
CA ASN A 107 -12.47 2.63 5.42
C ASN A 107 -11.43 3.76 5.37
N ILE A 108 -11.79 4.89 4.75
CA ILE A 108 -10.95 6.08 4.67
C ILE A 108 -10.91 6.77 6.05
N THR A 109 -12.05 7.00 6.70
CA THR A 109 -12.06 7.78 7.96
C THR A 109 -11.51 7.02 9.16
N ASN A 110 -11.59 5.68 9.19
CA ASN A 110 -11.25 4.90 10.39
C ASN A 110 -9.96 4.10 10.19
N VAL A 111 -9.94 3.19 9.22
CA VAL A 111 -8.80 2.31 8.99
C VAL A 111 -7.61 3.13 8.49
N PHE A 112 -7.85 3.92 7.44
CA PHE A 112 -6.78 4.66 6.81
C PHE A 112 -6.16 5.70 7.75
N GLN A 113 -6.99 6.52 8.41
CA GLN A 113 -6.50 7.54 9.32
C GLN A 113 -5.71 6.96 10.51
N SER A 114 -6.04 5.75 10.95
CA SER A 114 -5.27 5.04 11.96
C SER A 114 -3.91 4.59 11.43
N ILE A 115 -3.84 4.10 10.19
CA ILE A 115 -2.57 3.74 9.53
C ILE A 115 -1.69 4.99 9.31
N LEU A 116 -2.30 6.13 8.93
CA LEU A 116 -1.57 7.40 8.78
C LEU A 116 -0.94 7.82 10.11
N SER A 117 -1.70 7.76 11.20
CA SER A 117 -1.21 8.05 12.56
C SER A 117 -0.05 7.13 12.95
N LEU A 118 -0.16 5.83 12.64
CA LEU A 118 0.92 4.86 12.85
C LEU A 118 2.17 5.25 12.07
N CYS A 119 2.03 5.62 10.80
CA CYS A 119 3.15 6.02 9.94
C CYS A 119 3.83 7.29 10.47
N GLU A 120 3.05 8.32 10.79
CA GLU A 120 3.55 9.59 11.34
C GLU A 120 4.35 9.37 12.63
N LYS A 121 3.79 8.59 13.56
CA LYS A 121 4.43 8.26 14.84
C LYS A 121 5.78 7.54 14.70
N ASN A 122 5.97 6.79 13.61
CA ASN A 122 7.17 5.99 13.36
C ASN A 122 8.10 6.59 12.29
N ASN A 123 7.89 7.86 11.90
CA ASN A 123 8.64 8.54 10.82
C ASN A 123 8.66 7.73 9.51
N LEU A 124 7.50 7.21 9.14
CA LEU A 124 7.29 6.45 7.91
C LEU A 124 6.57 7.31 6.87
N LEU A 125 6.97 7.15 5.62
CA LEU A 125 6.34 7.74 4.45
C LEU A 125 5.55 6.69 3.68
N LEU A 126 4.67 7.19 2.82
CA LEU A 126 3.85 6.38 1.93
C LEU A 126 4.33 6.56 0.50
N MET A 127 4.12 5.53 -0.30
CA MET A 127 4.54 5.52 -1.69
C MET A 127 3.49 4.81 -2.54
N ASP A 128 3.08 5.45 -3.63
CA ASP A 128 2.16 4.84 -4.58
C ASP A 128 2.88 3.97 -5.62
N LEU A 129 2.12 3.21 -6.41
CA LEU A 129 2.69 2.36 -7.46
C LEU A 129 3.37 3.13 -8.61
N LYS A 130 3.22 4.45 -8.68
CA LYS A 130 3.94 5.32 -9.61
C LYS A 130 5.26 5.81 -9.03
N GLY A 131 5.58 5.45 -7.78
CA GLY A 131 6.78 5.88 -7.06
C GLY A 131 6.65 7.29 -6.47
N ASN A 132 5.45 7.88 -6.40
CA ASN A 132 5.27 9.17 -5.76
C ASN A 132 5.36 8.99 -4.24
N ILE A 133 6.23 9.78 -3.60
CA ILE A 133 6.35 9.84 -2.15
C ILE A 133 5.27 10.76 -1.58
N LEU A 134 4.53 10.26 -0.60
CA LEU A 134 3.44 10.94 0.06
C LEU A 134 3.73 11.00 1.56
N LYS A 135 3.46 12.17 2.15
CA LYS A 135 3.42 12.27 3.61
C LYS A 135 2.20 11.51 4.14
N PRO A 136 2.25 10.98 5.37
CA PRO A 136 1.12 10.28 5.98
C PRO A 136 0.03 11.27 6.47
N ILE A 137 -0.46 12.11 5.56
CA ILE A 137 -1.56 13.06 5.81
C ILE A 137 -2.68 12.82 4.81
N ILE A 138 -3.92 13.06 5.23
CA ILE A 138 -5.10 12.67 4.47
C ILE A 138 -5.24 13.47 3.17
N GLU A 139 -4.79 14.71 3.15
CA GLU A 139 -4.91 15.62 2.01
C GLU A 139 -4.10 15.15 0.80
N THR A 140 -2.80 14.88 0.98
CA THR A 140 -1.90 14.40 -0.10
C THR A 140 -2.38 13.09 -0.68
N LEU A 141 -3.01 12.29 0.17
CA LEU A 141 -3.49 10.98 -0.18
C LEU A 141 -4.81 11.01 -0.96
N ILE A 142 -5.75 11.89 -0.59
CA ILE A 142 -6.97 12.09 -1.37
C ILE A 142 -6.64 12.50 -2.81
N GLU A 143 -5.64 13.35 -3.00
CA GLU A 143 -5.16 13.76 -4.32
C GLU A 143 -4.61 12.56 -5.11
N SER A 144 -3.78 11.74 -4.47
CA SER A 144 -3.21 10.52 -5.06
C SER A 144 -4.29 9.49 -5.42
N ILE A 145 -5.28 9.28 -4.55
CA ILE A 145 -6.43 8.38 -4.81
C ILE A 145 -7.24 8.86 -6.00
N LYS A 146 -7.54 10.17 -6.11
CA LYS A 146 -8.36 10.72 -7.20
C LYS A 146 -7.80 10.48 -8.59
N VAL A 147 -6.48 10.30 -8.72
CA VAL A 147 -5.79 10.00 -9.99
C VAL A 147 -5.46 8.52 -10.16
N SER A 148 -6.00 7.65 -9.30
CA SER A 148 -5.79 6.21 -9.33
C SER A 148 -6.80 5.50 -10.25
N ASN A 149 -6.43 4.30 -10.71
CA ASN A 149 -7.33 3.41 -11.43
C ASN A 149 -8.54 3.01 -10.58
N ALA A 150 -8.35 2.83 -9.27
CA ALA A 150 -9.42 2.42 -8.37
C ALA A 150 -10.51 3.48 -8.24
N TYR A 151 -10.12 4.73 -8.06
CA TYR A 151 -11.08 5.85 -8.05
C TYR A 151 -11.77 6.00 -9.41
N THR A 152 -11.02 5.90 -10.51
CA THR A 152 -11.58 6.01 -11.86
C THR A 152 -12.61 4.93 -12.13
N PHE A 153 -12.31 3.67 -11.77
CA PHE A 153 -13.24 2.55 -11.88
C PHE A 153 -14.49 2.76 -11.02
N LEU A 154 -14.35 3.19 -9.76
CA LEU A 154 -15.50 3.41 -8.88
C LEU A 154 -16.38 4.59 -9.32
N SER A 155 -15.79 5.58 -9.98
CA SER A 155 -16.51 6.77 -10.45
C SER A 155 -17.34 6.48 -11.71
N ASP A 156 -16.79 5.70 -12.64
CA ASP A 156 -17.49 5.29 -13.87
C ASP A 156 -16.92 3.94 -14.38
N PRO A 157 -17.47 2.81 -13.91
CA PRO A 157 -16.95 1.49 -14.27
C PRO A 157 -17.05 1.21 -15.77
N VAL A 158 -18.12 1.66 -16.42
CA VAL A 158 -18.37 1.41 -17.85
C VAL A 158 -17.32 2.14 -18.68
N LYS A 159 -17.14 3.44 -18.46
CA LYS A 159 -16.14 4.23 -19.18
C LYS A 159 -14.72 3.76 -18.90
N TYR A 160 -14.42 3.31 -17.68
CA TYR A 160 -13.12 2.73 -17.36
C TYR A 160 -12.84 1.49 -18.23
N LEU A 161 -13.79 0.56 -18.31
CA LEU A 161 -13.65 -0.66 -19.12
C LEU A 161 -13.58 -0.35 -20.63
N GLU A 162 -14.34 0.62 -21.12
CA GLU A 162 -14.28 1.09 -22.51
C GLU A 162 -12.92 1.72 -22.87
N ASN A 163 -12.26 2.39 -21.93
CA ASN A 163 -10.95 2.97 -22.17
C ASN A 163 -9.85 1.90 -22.20
N LEU A 164 -9.99 0.83 -21.41
CA LEU A 164 -9.07 -0.31 -21.47
C LEU A 164 -9.09 -1.01 -22.84
N SER A 165 -10.27 -1.17 -23.44
CA SER A 165 -10.41 -1.85 -24.74
C SER A 165 -9.88 -1.02 -25.92
N LYS A 166 -9.87 0.31 -25.81
CA LYS A 166 -9.29 1.20 -26.83
C LYS A 166 -7.77 1.14 -26.81
N ASN A 167 -7.16 1.16 -25.62
CA ASN A 167 -5.71 1.15 -25.47
C ASN A 167 -5.06 -0.17 -25.94
N SER A 168 -5.73 -1.32 -25.77
CA SER A 168 -5.23 -2.60 -26.28
C SER A 168 -5.31 -2.74 -27.81
N SER A 169 -6.17 -1.96 -28.47
CA SER A 169 -6.33 -1.97 -29.92
C SER A 169 -5.28 -1.14 -30.68
N ASP A 170 -4.58 -0.23 -30.00
CA ASP A 170 -3.50 0.56 -30.58
C ASP A 170 -2.13 -0.13 -30.50
N GLU A 171 -1.90 -1.00 -29.50
CA GLU A 171 -0.66 -1.80 -29.38
C GLU A 171 -0.56 -2.95 -30.40
N THR A 172 -1.67 -3.30 -31.07
CA THR A 172 -1.70 -4.33 -32.13
C THR A 172 -1.55 -3.76 -33.54
N ARG A 173 -1.24 -2.46 -33.67
CA ARG A 173 -1.10 -1.74 -34.95
C ARG A 173 0.32 -1.31 -35.33
N THR A 174 1.35 -1.77 -34.61
CA THR A 174 2.77 -1.56 -34.97
C THR A 174 3.42 -2.80 -35.52
#